data_AF-A0A0F9DJP9-F1
#
_entry.id   AF-A0A0F9DJP9-F1
#
_cell.length_a   1.000
_cell.length_b   1.000
_cell.length_c   1.000
_cell.angle_alpha   90.00
_cell.angle_beta   90.00
_cell.angle_gamma   90.00
#
_symmetry.space_group_name_H-M   'P 1'
#
loop_
_entity.id
_entity.type
_entity.pdbx_description
1 polymer ?
#
loop_
_entity_poly.entity_id
_entity_poly.type
_entity_poly.pdbx_seq_one_letter_code
_entity_poly.pdbx_strand_id
1 'polypeptide(L)'
;MAETTQAPTEALVRQEAPKAQELVKMATQAIVKTDQEYIDAKTFRKNTVAYFKHWDTEEKEATKPILQGLEKVRSWFRPIKEAAKQAKEIIDPKITAFETEREQARLAEEAKLREQARVKEQKLLEQAKALEAKGKTVQAAAKVEAAQSIPTPAVMPSIPKVEGTYHREEWDTEIVDRKLVPYEYWLIDEAKIKKIVKANDGNIDIPGVRIFKRRIQASR
;
A
#
# COMPACT_ATOMS: atom_id res chain seq x y z
N MET A 1 -32.48 26.54 29.69
CA MET A 1 -31.67 25.68 30.58
C MET A 1 -31.37 24.44 29.76
N ALA A 2 -30.23 24.42 29.07
CA ALA A 2 -29.83 23.28 28.25
C ALA A 2 -29.34 22.20 29.20
N GLU A 3 -30.12 21.13 29.39
CA GLU A 3 -29.62 19.90 30.00
C GLU A 3 -28.53 19.36 29.08
N THR A 4 -27.29 19.64 29.45
CA THR A 4 -26.12 19.00 28.87
C THR A 4 -26.29 17.51 29.14
N THR A 5 -26.68 16.75 28.11
CA THR A 5 -26.70 15.29 28.13
C THR A 5 -25.27 14.83 28.41
N GLN A 6 -24.94 14.66 29.69
CA GLN A 6 -23.67 14.12 30.12
C GLN A 6 -23.61 12.72 29.54
N ALA A 7 -22.64 12.48 28.65
CA ALA A 7 -22.29 11.13 28.23
C ALA A 7 -22.21 10.24 29.47
N PRO A 8 -22.71 8.99 29.42
CA PRO A 8 -22.70 8.10 30.57
C PRO A 8 -21.29 8.04 31.14
N THR A 9 -21.13 8.51 32.37
CA THR A 9 -19.84 8.56 33.04
C THR A 9 -19.27 7.14 33.08
N GLU A 10 -17.95 6.99 32.94
CA GLU A 10 -17.25 5.70 33.07
C GLU A 10 -17.69 4.91 34.31
N ALA A 11 -18.01 5.61 35.40
CA ALA A 11 -18.56 5.06 36.64
C ALA A 11 -19.93 4.36 36.46
N LEU A 12 -20.82 4.90 35.64
CA LEU A 12 -22.15 4.34 35.35
C LEU A 12 -22.02 3.06 34.51
N VAL A 13 -21.19 3.09 33.46
CA VAL A 13 -20.92 1.91 32.62
C VAL A 13 -20.29 0.79 33.45
N ARG A 14 -19.38 1.14 34.35
CA ARG A 14 -18.73 0.19 35.27
C ARG A 14 -19.70 -0.43 36.29
N GLN A 15 -20.72 0.31 36.72
CA GLN A 15 -21.77 -0.17 37.62
C GLN A 15 -22.76 -1.12 36.93
N GLU A 16 -22.96 -0.96 35.62
CA GLU A 16 -23.90 -1.74 34.82
C GLU A 16 -23.27 -3.00 34.19
N ALA A 17 -21.93 -3.05 34.10
CA ALA A 17 -21.17 -4.24 33.71
C ALA A 17 -21.56 -5.55 34.44
N PRO A 18 -21.74 -5.60 35.79
CA PRO A 18 -22.18 -6.81 36.47
C PRO A 18 -23.61 -7.25 36.09
N LYS A 19 -24.53 -6.30 35.81
CA LYS A 19 -25.88 -6.62 35.34
C LYS A 19 -25.86 -7.25 33.95
N ALA A 20 -24.99 -6.77 33.06
CA ALA A 20 -24.77 -7.41 31.77
C ALA A 20 -24.26 -8.86 31.91
N GLN A 21 -23.35 -9.12 32.86
CA GLN A 21 -22.87 -10.48 33.16
C GLN A 21 -23.98 -11.35 33.76
N GLU A 22 -24.88 -10.79 34.56
CA GLU A 22 -26.04 -11.49 35.10
C GLU A 22 -27.00 -11.94 34.00
N LEU A 23 -27.28 -11.09 33.00
CA LEU A 23 -28.05 -11.48 31.81
C LEU A 23 -27.40 -12.66 31.07
N VAL A 24 -26.07 -12.69 30.95
CA VAL A 24 -25.35 -13.83 30.34
C VAL A 24 -25.51 -15.10 31.18
N LYS A 25 -25.40 -15.00 32.51
CA LYS A 25 -25.61 -16.15 33.41
C LYS A 25 -27.03 -16.70 33.29
N MET A 26 -28.03 -15.83 33.31
CA MET A 26 -29.45 -16.20 33.11
C MET A 26 -29.66 -16.88 31.75
N ALA A 27 -29.08 -16.35 30.68
CA ALA A 27 -29.15 -16.96 29.35
C ALA A 27 -28.48 -18.34 29.29
N THR A 28 -27.36 -18.53 30.00
CA THR A 28 -26.60 -19.78 30.02
C THR A 28 -27.32 -20.88 30.80
N GLN A 29 -28.03 -20.51 31.86
CA GLN A 29 -28.79 -21.44 32.71
C GLN A 29 -30.21 -21.70 32.18
N ALA A 30 -30.70 -20.92 31.22
CA ALA A 30 -32.03 -21.07 30.66
C ALA A 30 -32.16 -22.41 29.91
N ILE A 31 -33.11 -23.23 30.37
CA ILE A 31 -33.51 -24.47 29.70
C ILE A 31 -34.92 -24.25 29.16
N VAL A 32 -35.13 -24.52 27.87
CA VAL A 32 -36.42 -24.39 27.21
C VAL A 32 -36.89 -25.76 26.77
N LYS A 33 -37.75 -26.37 27.58
CA LYS A 33 -38.37 -27.69 27.33
C LYS A 33 -39.89 -27.63 27.37
N THR A 34 -40.47 -26.63 28.02
CA THR A 34 -41.92 -26.41 28.10
C THR A 34 -42.36 -25.14 27.36
N ASP A 35 -43.65 -25.08 27.02
CA ASP A 35 -44.24 -23.91 26.35
C ASP A 35 -44.17 -22.64 27.22
N GLN A 36 -44.26 -22.79 28.55
CA GLN A 36 -44.11 -21.68 29.49
C GLN A 36 -42.66 -21.15 29.49
N GLU A 37 -41.67 -22.04 29.59
CA GLU A 37 -40.25 -21.69 29.50
C GLU A 37 -39.89 -21.05 28.14
N TYR A 38 -40.57 -21.44 27.06
CA TYR A 38 -40.41 -20.83 25.75
C TYR A 38 -40.89 -19.37 25.72
N ILE A 39 -42.03 -19.09 26.34
CA ILE A 39 -42.58 -17.73 26.46
C ILE A 39 -41.65 -16.87 27.34
N ASP A 40 -41.16 -17.41 28.44
CA ASP A 40 -40.27 -16.72 29.36
C ASP A 40 -38.92 -16.42 28.69
N ALA A 41 -38.33 -17.37 27.96
CA ALA A 41 -37.10 -17.18 27.21
C ALA A 41 -37.25 -16.14 26.09
N LYS A 42 -38.40 -16.09 25.42
CA LYS A 42 -38.69 -15.05 24.42
C LYS A 42 -38.83 -13.67 25.05
N THR A 43 -39.48 -13.58 26.21
CA THR A 43 -39.64 -12.32 26.95
C THR A 43 -38.30 -11.81 27.46
N PHE A 44 -37.48 -12.70 28.04
CA PHE A 44 -36.10 -12.42 28.43
C PHE A 44 -35.29 -11.90 27.24
N ARG A 45 -35.31 -12.59 26.10
CA ARG A 45 -34.63 -12.13 24.87
C ARG A 45 -35.08 -10.73 24.43
N LYS A 46 -36.38 -10.45 24.45
CA LYS A 46 -36.92 -9.13 24.09
C LYS A 46 -36.32 -8.04 24.99
N ASN A 47 -36.25 -8.29 26.30
CA ASN A 47 -35.68 -7.36 27.27
C ASN A 47 -34.16 -7.19 27.09
N THR A 48 -33.42 -8.27 26.83
CA THR A 48 -31.98 -8.21 26.54
C THR A 48 -31.69 -7.39 25.27
N VAL A 49 -32.52 -7.54 24.22
CA VAL A 49 -32.39 -6.75 22.99
C VAL A 49 -32.68 -5.27 23.26
N ALA A 50 -33.68 -4.95 24.08
CA ALA A 50 -33.96 -3.57 24.46
C ALA A 50 -32.80 -2.95 25.27
N TYR A 51 -32.24 -3.70 26.22
CA TYR A 51 -31.06 -3.31 26.99
C TYR A 51 -29.86 -3.02 26.07
N PHE A 52 -29.59 -3.89 25.09
CA PHE A 52 -28.55 -3.66 24.10
C PHE A 52 -28.79 -2.38 23.29
N LYS A 53 -30.01 -2.16 22.78
CA LYS A 53 -30.35 -0.97 21.99
C LYS A 53 -30.18 0.33 22.78
N HIS A 54 -30.49 0.33 24.08
CA HIS A 54 -30.26 1.47 24.96
C HIS A 54 -28.77 1.81 25.03
N TRP A 55 -27.91 0.86 25.41
CA TRP A 55 -26.47 1.11 25.54
C TRP A 55 -25.76 1.40 24.21
N ASP A 56 -26.19 0.80 23.10
CA ASP A 56 -25.70 1.14 21.74
C ASP A 56 -26.06 2.58 21.36
N THR A 57 -27.22 3.09 21.80
CA THR A 57 -27.62 4.49 21.58
C THR A 57 -26.77 5.43 22.43
N GLU A 58 -26.57 5.10 23.71
CA GLU A 58 -25.73 5.87 24.63
C GLU A 58 -24.28 5.95 24.15
N GLU A 59 -23.71 4.84 23.66
CA GLU A 59 -22.38 4.79 23.07
C GLU A 59 -22.27 5.72 21.85
N LYS A 60 -23.27 5.70 20.98
CA LYS A 60 -23.31 6.58 19.79
C LYS A 60 -23.40 8.04 20.15
N GLU A 61 -24.25 8.42 21.11
CA GLU A 61 -24.35 9.82 21.54
C GLU A 61 -23.09 10.29 22.27
N ALA A 62 -22.42 9.41 23.04
CA ALA A 62 -21.14 9.72 23.67
C ALA A 62 -19.99 9.90 22.66
N THR A 63 -19.95 9.08 21.61
CA THR A 63 -18.88 9.12 20.60
C THR A 63 -19.08 10.20 19.54
N LYS A 64 -20.32 10.60 19.27
CA LYS A 64 -20.69 11.63 18.29
C LYS A 64 -19.93 12.96 18.43
N PRO A 65 -19.85 13.63 19.60
CA PRO A 65 -19.08 14.87 19.73
C PRO A 65 -17.58 14.65 19.54
N ILE A 66 -17.05 13.48 19.93
CA ILE A 66 -15.64 13.13 19.74
C ILE A 66 -15.35 12.97 18.24
N LEU A 67 -16.21 12.25 17.51
CA LEU A 67 -16.09 12.08 16.06
C LEU A 67 -16.21 13.40 15.31
N GLN A 68 -17.13 14.28 15.73
CA GLN A 68 -17.27 15.62 15.18
C GLN A 68 -16.03 16.49 15.46
N GLY A 69 -15.47 16.42 16.66
CA GLY A 69 -14.23 17.11 17.02
C GLY A 69 -13.04 16.59 16.21
N LEU A 70 -12.93 15.27 16.06
CA LEU A 70 -11.90 14.63 15.25
C LEU A 70 -12.00 15.05 13.79
N GLU A 71 -13.20 15.08 13.21
CA GLU A 71 -13.40 15.51 11.83
C GLU A 71 -13.08 17.00 11.65
N LYS A 72 -13.44 17.84 12.62
CA LYS A 72 -13.09 19.26 12.61
C LYS A 72 -11.57 19.46 12.59
N VAL A 73 -10.85 18.76 13.46
CA VAL A 73 -9.38 18.82 13.50
C VAL A 73 -8.79 18.29 12.19
N ARG A 74 -9.28 17.15 11.68
CA ARG A 74 -8.84 16.61 10.39
C ARG A 74 -9.07 17.59 9.25
N SER A 75 -10.19 18.31 9.26
CA SER A 75 -10.53 19.29 8.22
C SER A 75 -9.55 20.48 8.18
N TRP A 76 -8.97 20.87 9.32
CA TRP A 76 -7.94 21.93 9.37
C TRP A 76 -6.65 21.50 8.68
N PHE A 77 -6.24 20.25 8.91
CA PHE A 77 -4.98 19.73 8.35
C PHE A 77 -5.13 19.17 6.94
N ARG A 78 -6.34 18.77 6.51
CA ARG A 78 -6.61 18.22 5.18
C ARG A 78 -6.07 19.11 4.06
N PRO A 79 -6.44 20.40 3.92
CA PRO A 79 -5.94 21.22 2.82
C PRO A 79 -4.42 21.40 2.85
N ILE A 80 -3.80 21.47 4.04
CA ILE A 80 -2.35 21.59 4.19
C ILE A 80 -1.66 20.32 3.69
N LYS A 81 -2.15 19.14 4.11
CA LYS A 81 -1.62 17.85 3.70
C LYS A 81 -1.79 17.62 2.21
N GLU A 82 -2.96 17.94 1.66
CA GLU A 82 -3.21 17.83 0.22
C GLU A 82 -2.32 18.79 -0.58
N ALA A 83 -2.16 20.04 -0.14
CA ALA A 83 -1.27 20.99 -0.80
C ALA A 83 0.21 20.54 -0.75
N ALA A 84 0.67 20.04 0.39
CA ALA A 84 2.03 19.50 0.53
C ALA A 84 2.23 18.25 -0.35
N LYS A 85 1.23 17.37 -0.42
CA LYS A 85 1.22 16.20 -1.30
C LYS A 85 1.28 16.62 -2.77
N GLN A 86 0.45 17.57 -3.19
CA GLN A 86 0.45 18.10 -4.55
C GLN A 86 1.79 18.77 -4.89
N ALA A 87 2.36 19.56 -3.97
CA ALA A 87 3.67 20.17 -4.17
C ALA A 87 4.76 19.11 -4.40
N LYS A 88 4.73 18.02 -3.62
CA LYS A 88 5.61 16.86 -3.81
C LYS A 88 5.40 16.22 -5.19
N GLU A 89 4.16 15.91 -5.57
CA GLU A 89 3.83 15.32 -6.87
C GLU A 89 4.23 16.22 -8.06
N ILE A 90 4.32 17.53 -7.87
CA ILE A 90 4.78 18.49 -8.89
C ILE A 90 6.30 18.58 -8.96
N ILE A 91 7.00 18.56 -7.82
CA ILE A 91 8.45 18.78 -7.77
C ILE A 91 9.25 17.50 -8.05
N ASP A 92 8.77 16.35 -7.59
CA ASP A 92 9.47 15.07 -7.73
C ASP A 92 9.78 14.75 -9.21
N PRO A 93 8.83 14.87 -10.17
CA PRO A 93 9.12 14.62 -11.58
C PRO A 93 10.13 15.60 -12.17
N LYS A 94 10.17 16.86 -11.69
CA LYS A 94 11.14 17.87 -12.14
C LYS A 94 12.54 17.55 -11.65
N ILE A 95 12.65 17.08 -10.41
CA ILE A 95 13.92 16.60 -9.84
C ILE A 95 14.39 15.38 -10.62
N THR A 96 13.54 14.38 -10.81
CA THR A 96 13.87 13.17 -11.58
C THR A 96 14.26 13.49 -13.03
N ALA A 97 13.56 14.42 -13.69
CA ALA A 97 13.90 14.85 -15.04
C ALA A 97 15.29 15.51 -15.10
N PHE A 98 15.60 16.38 -14.14
CA PHE A 98 16.92 17.01 -14.05
C PHE A 98 18.04 16.00 -13.75
N GLU A 99 17.81 15.05 -12.84
CA GLU A 99 18.75 13.96 -12.54
C GLU A 99 19.00 13.09 -13.77
N THR A 100 17.94 12.75 -14.51
CA THR A 100 18.02 11.98 -15.75
C THR A 100 18.79 12.74 -16.82
N GLU A 101 18.50 14.03 -17.03
CA GLU A 101 19.20 14.86 -18.01
C GLU A 101 20.69 15.00 -17.68
N ARG A 102 21.02 15.24 -16.40
CA ARG A 102 22.41 15.30 -15.93
C ARG A 102 23.14 13.99 -16.13
N GLU A 103 22.48 12.87 -15.88
CA GLU A 103 23.04 11.54 -16.10
C GLU A 103 23.28 11.28 -17.59
N GLN A 104 22.30 11.61 -18.45
CA GLN A 104 22.44 11.48 -19.90
C GLN A 104 23.56 12.36 -20.47
N ALA A 105 23.68 13.60 -19.99
CA ALA A 105 24.77 14.49 -20.38
C ALA A 105 26.14 13.92 -19.96
N ARG A 106 26.23 13.37 -18.74
CA ARG A 106 27.44 12.69 -18.25
C ARG A 106 27.83 11.51 -19.13
N LEU A 107 26.87 10.64 -19.45
CA LEU A 107 27.09 9.48 -20.31
C LEU A 107 27.49 9.89 -21.73
N ALA A 108 26.89 10.96 -22.26
CA ALA A 108 27.24 11.49 -23.58
C ALA A 108 28.65 12.11 -23.61
N GLU A 109 29.05 12.83 -22.57
CA GLU A 109 30.42 13.35 -22.42
C GLU A 109 31.43 12.22 -22.28
N GLU A 110 31.15 11.22 -21.45
CA GLU A 110 31.99 10.03 -21.29
C GLU A 110 32.12 9.26 -22.61
N ALA A 111 31.02 9.08 -23.36
CA ALA A 111 31.04 8.44 -24.67
C ALA A 111 31.88 9.24 -25.69
N LYS A 112 31.76 10.57 -25.71
CA LYS A 112 32.60 11.43 -26.57
C LYS A 112 34.08 11.32 -26.22
N LEU A 113 34.40 11.35 -24.93
CA LEU A 113 35.77 11.22 -24.42
C LEU A 113 36.37 9.84 -24.74
N ARG A 114 35.58 8.77 -24.59
CA ARG A 114 35.96 7.40 -24.97
C ARG A 114 36.18 7.27 -26.47
N GLU A 115 35.32 7.84 -27.31
CA GLU A 115 35.52 7.79 -28.76
C GLU A 115 36.76 8.58 -29.18
N GLN A 116 37.01 9.75 -28.58
CA GLN A 116 38.23 10.52 -28.83
C GLN A 116 39.49 9.75 -28.41
N ALA A 117 39.44 9.03 -27.28
CA ALA A 117 40.53 8.16 -26.85
C ALA A 117 40.74 7.00 -27.84
N ARG A 118 39.67 6.34 -28.27
CA ARG A 118 39.70 5.24 -29.26
C ARG A 118 40.27 5.68 -30.61
N VAL A 119 39.85 6.84 -31.12
CA VAL A 119 40.38 7.39 -32.38
C VAL A 119 41.87 7.71 -32.26
N LYS A 120 42.33 8.24 -31.11
CA LYS A 120 43.76 8.50 -30.86
C LYS A 120 44.56 7.20 -30.79
N GLU A 121 44.04 6.21 -30.07
CA GLU A 121 44.64 4.88 -29.97
C GLU A 121 44.78 4.23 -31.35
N GLN A 122 43.71 4.22 -32.14
CA GLN A 122 43.72 3.64 -33.49
C GLN A 122 44.72 4.34 -34.41
N LYS A 123 44.81 5.68 -34.36
CA LYS A 123 45.84 6.43 -35.12
C LYS A 123 47.26 6.06 -34.71
N LEU A 124 47.52 5.86 -33.41
CA LEU A 124 48.84 5.46 -32.92
C LEU A 124 49.18 4.03 -33.36
N LEU A 125 48.21 3.11 -33.32
CA LEU A 125 48.37 1.74 -33.80
C LEU A 125 48.59 1.67 -35.32
N GLU A 126 47.88 2.48 -36.11
CA GLU A 126 48.12 2.59 -37.57
C GLU A 126 49.50 3.16 -37.87
N GLN A 127 49.94 4.18 -37.13
CA GLN A 127 51.31 4.72 -37.24
C GLN A 127 52.37 3.67 -36.86
N ALA A 128 52.12 2.88 -35.81
CA ALA A 128 53.01 1.80 -35.40
C ALA A 128 53.14 0.74 -36.51
N LYS A 129 52.03 0.27 -37.09
CA LYS A 129 52.02 -0.68 -38.22
C LYS A 129 52.78 -0.14 -39.43
N ALA A 130 52.63 1.15 -39.75
CA ALA A 130 53.34 1.78 -40.86
C ALA A 130 54.86 1.93 -40.60
N LEU A 131 55.28 2.10 -39.35
CA LEU A 131 56.69 2.15 -38.95
C LEU A 131 57.33 0.76 -38.92
N GLU A 132 56.56 -0.25 -38.51
CA GLU A 132 56.96 -1.66 -38.52
C GLU A 132 57.17 -2.15 -39.96
N ALA A 133 56.27 -1.83 -40.89
CA ALA A 133 56.42 -2.14 -42.31
C ALA A 133 57.65 -1.45 -42.95
N LYS A 134 58.15 -0.36 -42.36
CA LYS A 134 59.38 0.35 -42.77
C LYS A 134 60.63 -0.14 -42.02
N GLY A 135 60.54 -1.20 -41.23
CA GLY A 135 61.67 -1.79 -40.49
C GLY A 135 62.12 -1.00 -39.26
N LYS A 136 61.36 0.01 -38.81
CA LYS A 136 61.69 0.84 -37.64
C LYS A 136 61.03 0.30 -36.36
N THR A 137 61.42 -0.91 -35.97
CA THR A 137 60.83 -1.68 -34.87
C THR A 137 60.81 -0.95 -33.52
N VAL A 138 61.88 -0.25 -33.16
CA VAL A 138 61.96 0.52 -31.89
C VAL A 138 60.95 1.67 -31.86
N GLN A 139 60.74 2.36 -33.00
CA GLN A 139 59.78 3.47 -33.10
C GLN A 139 58.33 2.98 -33.17
N ALA A 140 58.11 1.78 -33.73
CA ALA A 140 56.80 1.13 -33.73
C ALA A 140 56.38 0.69 -32.31
N ALA A 141 57.29 0.07 -31.55
CA ALA A 141 57.03 -0.35 -30.17
C ALA A 141 56.66 0.84 -29.27
N ALA A 142 57.39 1.95 -29.37
CA ALA A 142 57.09 3.17 -28.61
C ALA A 142 55.69 3.75 -28.92
N LYS A 143 55.16 3.54 -30.14
CA LYS A 143 53.82 3.99 -30.53
C LYS A 143 52.70 3.07 -30.06
N VAL A 144 52.97 1.76 -29.95
CA VAL A 144 52.03 0.79 -29.36
C VAL A 144 51.92 1.02 -27.85
N GLU A 145 53.03 1.25 -27.16
CA GLU A 145 53.05 1.54 -25.72
C GLU A 145 52.35 2.88 -25.41
N ALA A 146 52.54 3.89 -26.26
CA ALA A 146 51.82 5.15 -26.18
C ALA A 146 50.31 5.01 -26.42
N ALA A 147 49.87 4.01 -27.20
CA ALA A 147 48.44 3.74 -27.43
C ALA A 147 47.80 3.06 -26.20
N GLN A 148 48.50 2.11 -25.59
CA GLN A 148 48.04 1.37 -24.39
C GLN A 148 48.01 2.22 -23.11
N SER A 149 48.78 3.30 -23.07
CA SER A 149 48.83 4.22 -21.92
C SER A 149 47.78 5.33 -21.95
N ILE A 150 46.89 5.38 -22.95
CA ILE A 150 45.80 6.37 -22.99
C ILE A 150 44.80 6.05 -21.86
N PRO A 151 44.67 6.92 -20.83
CA PRO A 151 43.74 6.65 -19.73
C PRO A 151 42.29 6.77 -20.20
N THR A 152 41.42 5.87 -19.72
CA THR A 152 39.97 5.96 -19.96
C THR A 152 39.40 7.12 -19.15
N PRO A 153 38.84 8.17 -19.78
CA PRO A 153 38.29 9.29 -19.04
C PRO A 153 37.01 8.88 -18.33
N ALA A 154 36.89 9.19 -17.04
CA ALA A 154 35.68 9.01 -16.25
C ALA A 154 35.19 10.39 -15.77
N VAL A 155 33.92 10.72 -16.01
CA VAL A 155 33.31 11.99 -15.59
C VAL A 155 32.74 11.81 -14.18
N MET A 156 33.17 12.65 -13.23
CA MET A 156 32.68 12.58 -11.84
C MET A 156 31.18 12.95 -11.76
N PRO A 157 30.40 12.32 -10.86
CA PRO A 157 29.02 12.71 -10.61
C PRO A 157 28.96 14.14 -10.03
N SER A 158 28.17 15.01 -10.67
CA SER A 158 28.10 16.44 -10.35
C SER A 158 26.93 16.82 -9.42
N ILE A 159 26.07 15.89 -9.03
CA ILE A 159 24.85 16.21 -8.26
C ILE A 159 25.16 16.16 -6.76
N PRO A 160 25.02 17.27 -6.01
CA PRO A 160 25.19 17.26 -4.57
C PRO A 160 24.07 16.46 -3.91
N LYS A 161 24.42 15.47 -3.07
CA LYS A 161 23.45 14.67 -2.32
C LYS A 161 22.90 15.48 -1.15
N VAL A 162 21.58 15.51 -1.00
CA VAL A 162 20.91 16.12 0.16
C VAL A 162 20.75 15.06 1.25
N GLU A 163 21.27 15.34 2.45
CA GLU A 163 21.11 14.44 3.61
C GLU A 163 19.64 14.22 3.95
N GLY A 164 19.25 12.96 4.21
CA GLY A 164 17.87 12.58 4.54
C GLY A 164 17.00 12.17 3.34
N THR A 165 17.53 12.20 2.11
CA THR A 165 16.86 11.65 0.93
C THR A 165 17.38 10.24 0.63
N TYR A 166 16.47 9.30 0.37
CA TYR A 166 16.79 7.93 -0.02
C TYR A 166 16.01 7.59 -1.28
N HIS A 167 16.69 7.03 -2.27
CA HIS A 167 16.02 6.43 -3.42
C HIS A 167 15.51 5.04 -3.00
N ARG A 168 14.25 4.75 -3.31
CA ARG A 168 13.66 3.42 -3.21
C ARG A 168 13.31 2.96 -4.61
N GLU A 169 13.84 1.80 -4.99
CA GLU A 169 13.42 1.11 -6.21
C GLU A 169 12.12 0.38 -5.90
N GLU A 170 11.04 0.76 -6.58
CA GLU A 170 9.75 0.09 -6.51
C GLU A 170 9.52 -0.63 -7.84
N TRP A 171 9.20 -1.93 -7.75
CA TRP A 171 8.92 -2.76 -8.91
C TRP A 171 7.42 -2.68 -9.21
N ASP A 172 7.06 -1.93 -10.24
CA ASP A 172 5.71 -1.96 -10.79
C ASP A 172 5.55 -3.14 -11.76
N THR A 173 4.37 -3.77 -11.75
CA THR A 173 4.05 -4.91 -12.61
C THR A 173 2.74 -4.64 -13.36
N GLU A 174 2.80 -4.73 -14.69
CA GLU A 174 1.63 -4.67 -15.55
C GLU A 174 1.24 -6.08 -16.01
N ILE A 175 -0.04 -6.44 -15.82
CA ILE A 175 -0.55 -7.74 -16.27
C ILE A 175 -0.86 -7.64 -17.77
N VAL A 176 0.05 -8.15 -18.60
CA VAL A 176 -0.11 -8.18 -20.05
C VAL A 176 -1.19 -9.18 -20.48
N ASP A 177 -1.19 -10.40 -19.91
CA ASP A 177 -2.22 -11.41 -20.14
C ASP A 177 -2.58 -12.16 -18.85
N ARG A 178 -3.85 -12.07 -18.46
CA ARG A 178 -4.40 -12.70 -17.25
C ARG A 178 -4.37 -14.22 -17.30
N LYS A 179 -4.46 -14.84 -18.48
CA LYS A 179 -4.52 -16.31 -18.61
C LYS A 179 -3.17 -16.98 -18.35
N LEU A 180 -2.08 -16.25 -18.57
CA LEU A 180 -0.72 -16.72 -18.31
C LEU A 180 -0.30 -16.53 -16.85
N VAL A 181 -1.06 -15.74 -16.07
CA VAL A 181 -0.80 -15.55 -14.63
C VAL A 181 -1.17 -16.84 -13.88
N PRO A 182 -0.24 -17.47 -13.15
CA PRO A 182 -0.52 -18.66 -12.36
C PRO A 182 -1.68 -18.47 -11.38
N TYR A 183 -2.51 -19.51 -11.19
CA TYR A 183 -3.70 -19.46 -10.32
C TYR A 183 -3.40 -19.09 -8.85
N GLU A 184 -2.15 -19.25 -8.40
CA GLU A 184 -1.71 -18.85 -7.07
C GLU A 184 -1.84 -17.35 -6.80
N TYR A 185 -1.75 -16.52 -7.85
CA TYR A 185 -1.90 -15.07 -7.76
C TYR A 185 -3.33 -14.59 -7.99
N TRP A 186 -4.29 -15.51 -8.21
CA TRP A 186 -5.68 -15.18 -8.44
C TRP A 186 -6.43 -15.05 -7.11
N LEU A 187 -7.11 -13.92 -6.91
CA LEU A 187 -8.01 -13.71 -5.78
C LEU A 187 -9.46 -13.97 -6.20
N ILE A 188 -10.11 -14.93 -5.53
CA ILE A 188 -11.52 -15.25 -5.75
C ILE A 188 -12.39 -14.26 -4.95
N ASP A 189 -13.30 -13.57 -5.64
CA ASP A 189 -14.25 -12.64 -5.01
C ASP A 189 -15.43 -13.41 -4.37
N GLU A 190 -15.27 -13.78 -3.09
CA GLU A 190 -16.32 -14.44 -2.31
C GLU A 190 -17.61 -13.61 -2.18
N ALA A 191 -17.50 -12.27 -2.20
CA ALA A 191 -18.65 -11.41 -2.00
C ALA A 191 -19.59 -11.46 -3.22
N LYS A 192 -19.04 -11.47 -4.43
CA LYS A 192 -19.81 -11.71 -5.66
C LYS A 192 -20.44 -13.10 -5.66
N ILE A 193 -19.68 -14.12 -5.26
CA ILE A 193 -20.21 -15.50 -5.16
C ILE A 193 -21.41 -15.53 -4.21
N LYS A 194 -21.26 -15.01 -2.98
CA LYS A 194 -22.35 -14.96 -1.99
C LYS A 194 -23.56 -14.16 -2.50
N LYS A 195 -23.35 -13.08 -3.25
CA LYS A 195 -24.44 -12.27 -3.83
C LYS A 195 -25.23 -13.04 -4.87
N ILE A 196 -24.56 -13.78 -5.76
CA ILE A 196 -25.21 -14.61 -6.80
C ILE A 196 -25.93 -15.79 -6.15
N VAL A 197 -25.31 -16.45 -5.17
CA VAL A 197 -25.91 -17.55 -4.40
C VAL A 197 -27.16 -17.07 -3.67
N LYS A 198 -27.13 -15.89 -3.05
CA LYS A 198 -28.30 -15.28 -2.39
C LYS A 198 -29.40 -14.88 -3.37
N ALA A 199 -29.05 -14.36 -4.54
CA ALA A 199 -30.02 -13.96 -5.56
C ALA A 199 -30.77 -15.16 -6.17
N ASN A 200 -30.13 -16.34 -6.21
CA ASN A 200 -30.72 -17.58 -6.72
C ASN A 200 -31.21 -18.51 -5.61
N ASP A 201 -31.39 -18.02 -4.38
CA ASP A 201 -31.82 -18.80 -3.21
C ASP A 201 -31.03 -20.11 -2.98
N GLY A 202 -29.76 -20.13 -3.37
CA GLY A 202 -28.87 -21.29 -3.28
C GLY A 202 -29.04 -22.34 -4.38
N ASN A 203 -29.90 -22.11 -5.37
CA ASN A 203 -30.13 -23.01 -6.50
C ASN A 203 -29.24 -22.66 -7.71
N ILE A 204 -27.93 -22.57 -7.47
CA ILE A 204 -26.92 -22.38 -8.53
C ILE A 204 -25.74 -23.30 -8.25
N ASP A 205 -25.29 -24.02 -9.27
CA ASP A 205 -24.07 -24.81 -9.19
C ASP A 205 -22.88 -23.97 -9.64
N ILE A 206 -21.90 -23.79 -8.76
CA ILE A 206 -20.66 -23.08 -9.04
C ILE A 206 -19.53 -24.09 -8.79
N PRO A 207 -18.86 -24.58 -9.85
CA PRO A 207 -17.78 -25.54 -9.71
C PRO A 207 -16.73 -25.08 -8.68
N GLY A 208 -16.47 -25.92 -7.68
CA GLY A 208 -15.52 -25.63 -6.60
C GLY A 208 -16.09 -24.88 -5.39
N VAL A 209 -17.37 -24.50 -5.37
CA VAL A 209 -18.02 -23.81 -4.24
C VAL A 209 -19.15 -24.64 -3.64
N ARG A 210 -19.08 -24.92 -2.33
CA ARG A 210 -20.15 -25.63 -1.60
C ARG A 210 -21.12 -24.65 -0.95
N ILE A 211 -22.38 -24.68 -1.35
CA ILE A 211 -23.47 -23.83 -0.82
C ILE A 211 -24.25 -24.58 0.27
N PHE A 212 -24.51 -23.95 1.42
CA PHE A 212 -25.34 -24.52 2.50
C PHE A 212 -26.20 -23.47 3.19
N LYS A 213 -27.38 -23.87 3.66
CA LYS A 213 -28.37 -22.98 4.31
C LYS A 213 -28.26 -23.08 5.85
N ARG A 214 -28.03 -21.94 6.52
CA ARG A 214 -28.04 -21.83 7.99
C ARG A 214 -29.24 -21.00 8.43
N ARG A 215 -30.09 -21.54 9.31
CA ARG A 215 -31.21 -20.79 9.90
C ARG A 215 -30.68 -19.84 10.97
N ILE A 216 -30.88 -18.54 10.77
CA ILE A 216 -30.55 -17.49 11.75
C ILE A 216 -31.84 -16.84 12.24
N GLN A 217 -31.95 -16.59 13.55
CA GLN A 217 -33.11 -15.93 14.13
C GLN A 217 -32.88 -14.42 14.18
N ALA A 218 -33.35 -13.71 13.16
CA ALA A 218 -33.22 -12.26 13.08
C ALA A 218 -34.22 -11.54 14.01
N SER A 219 -33.76 -10.49 14.69
CA SER A 219 -34.62 -9.52 15.38
C SER A 219 -34.65 -8.23 14.57
N ARG A 220 -35.80 -7.58 14.44
CA ARG A 220 -35.87 -6.15 14.09
C ARG A 220 -35.65 -5.30 15.35
#